data_AF-A0A4V1Y564-F1
#
_entry.id   AF-A0A4V1Y564-F1
#
_cell.length_a   1.000
_cell.length_b   1.000
_cell.length_c   1.000
_cell.angle_alpha   90.00
_cell.angle_beta   90.00
_cell.angle_gamma   90.00
#
_symmetry.space_group_name_H-M   'P 1'
#
loop_
_entity.id
_entity.type
_entity.pdbx_description
1 polymer ?
#
loop_
_entity_poly.entity_id
_entity_poly.type
_entity_poly.pdbx_seq_one_letter_code
_entity_poly.pdbx_strand_id
1 'polypeptide(L)' 'MTIDPFDFNDQIHRCEHCGHTDQGPNRCPHAIDRRYDCPNNPRNERQLHDRLRKLGR' A
#
# COMPACT_ATOMS: atom_id res chain seq x y z
N MET A 1 -29.07 24.79 0.40
CA MET A 1 -27.88 23.94 0.61
C MET A 1 -27.01 24.07 -0.62
N THR A 2 -25.98 24.92 -0.55
CA THR A 2 -24.98 25.06 -1.60
C THR A 2 -23.97 23.93 -1.39
N ILE A 3 -23.85 23.03 -2.36
CA ILE A 3 -22.81 22.00 -2.37
C ILE A 3 -21.56 22.71 -2.90
N ASP A 4 -20.60 23.00 -2.01
CA ASP A 4 -19.30 23.55 -2.39
C ASP A 4 -18.58 22.58 -3.37
N PRO A 5 -18.20 23.02 -4.58
CA PRO A 5 -17.65 22.13 -5.62
C PRO A 5 -16.21 21.68 -5.37
N PHE A 6 -15.65 21.91 -4.19
CA PHE A 6 -14.24 21.67 -3.87
C PHE A 6 -14.03 20.89 -2.56
N ASP A 7 -14.93 19.98 -2.19
CA ASP A 7 -14.57 18.90 -1.25
C ASP A 7 -13.65 17.89 -1.97
N PHE A 8 -12.49 18.37 -2.43
CA PHE A 8 -11.34 17.52 -2.68
C PHE A 8 -10.84 17.11 -1.29
N ASN A 9 -11.55 16.15 -0.70
CA ASN A 9 -11.02 15.32 0.37
C ASN A 9 -9.90 14.47 -0.22
N ASP A 10 -8.81 15.13 -0.61
CA ASP A 10 -7.55 14.53 -1.01
C ASP A 10 -6.86 14.07 0.28
N GLN A 11 -7.55 13.19 1.02
CA GLN A 11 -6.95 12.43 2.09
C GLN A 11 -6.02 11.45 1.41
N ILE A 12 -4.79 11.89 1.20
CA ILE A 12 -3.70 11.04 0.77
C ILE A 12 -3.58 9.93 1.81
N HIS A 13 -4.05 8.75 1.44
CA HIS A 13 -3.98 7.57 2.28
C HIS A 13 -2.56 7.04 2.19
N ARG A 14 -2.02 6.65 3.34
CA ARG A 14 -0.66 6.16 3.45
C ARG A 14 -0.70 4.73 3.97
N CYS A 15 -0.04 3.82 3.26
CA CYS A 15 0.04 2.42 3.61
C CYS A 15 0.76 2.26 4.96
N GLU A 16 0.10 1.59 5.91
CA GLU A 16 0.63 1.33 7.25
C GLU A 16 1.82 0.35 7.24
N HIS A 17 1.99 -0.41 6.16
CA HIS A 17 3.05 -1.42 6.04
C HIS A 17 4.35 -0.89 5.45
N CYS A 18 4.29 -0.05 4.42
CA CYS A 18 5.48 0.43 3.70
C CYS A 18 5.62 1.96 3.70
N GLY A 19 4.64 2.71 4.21
CA GLY A 19 4.68 4.16 4.27
C GLY A 19 4.52 4.85 2.91
N HIS A 20 4.19 4.12 1.85
CA HIS A 20 3.86 4.67 0.53
C HIS A 20 2.42 5.20 0.47
N THR A 21 2.18 6.23 -0.33
CA THR A 21 0.88 6.90 -0.48
C THR A 21 -0.02 6.15 -1.47
N ASP A 22 -1.29 6.52 -1.57
CA ASP A 22 -2.23 6.03 -2.59
C ASP A 22 -2.06 6.76 -3.94
N GLN A 23 -1.44 7.95 -3.91
CA GLN A 23 -1.15 8.78 -5.07
C GLN A 23 0.34 8.84 -5.43
N GLY A 24 0.61 9.18 -6.70
CA GLY A 24 1.96 9.42 -7.24
C GLY A 24 2.66 8.17 -7.81
N PRO A 25 3.92 8.32 -8.25
CA PRO A 25 4.70 7.22 -8.84
C PRO A 25 5.06 6.12 -7.84
N ASN A 26 4.97 6.44 -6.55
CA ASN A 26 5.24 5.54 -5.43
C ASN A 26 3.94 5.05 -4.79
N ARG A 27 2.85 4.94 -5.56
CA ARG A 27 1.57 4.50 -4.99
C ARG A 27 1.65 3.05 -4.49
N CYS A 28 1.05 2.79 -3.33
CA CYS A 28 0.88 1.45 -2.81
C CYS A 28 -0.59 1.02 -2.95
N PRO A 29 -0.87 -0.16 -3.54
CA PRO A 29 -2.24 -0.66 -3.68
C PRO A 29 -2.95 -0.80 -2.33
N HIS A 30 -2.22 -1.11 -1.25
CA HIS A 30 -2.76 -1.16 0.10
C HIS A 30 -3.14 0.21 0.68
N ALA A 31 -2.47 1.29 0.22
CA ALA A 31 -2.86 2.64 0.59
C ALA A 31 -4.16 3.06 -0.10
N ILE A 32 -4.40 2.59 -1.33
CA ILE A 32 -5.63 2.85 -2.10
C ILE A 32 -6.81 2.09 -1.48
N ASP A 33 -6.63 0.79 -1.20
CA ASP A 33 -7.63 -0.03 -0.51
C ASP A 33 -6.91 -1.09 0.33
N ARG A 34 -7.26 -1.14 1.62
CA ARG A 34 -6.69 -2.07 2.62
C ARG A 34 -6.93 -3.55 2.27
N ARG A 35 -7.86 -3.84 1.36
CA ARG A 35 -8.12 -5.19 0.83
C ARG A 35 -6.98 -5.69 -0.05
N TYR A 36 -6.20 -4.80 -0.66
CA TYR A 36 -5.04 -5.22 -1.44
C TYR A 36 -3.84 -5.46 -0.54
N ASP A 37 -3.07 -6.50 -0.85
CA ASP A 37 -1.78 -6.74 -0.20
C ASP A 37 -0.79 -5.63 -0.54
N CYS A 38 -0.04 -5.20 0.47
CA CYS A 38 1.08 -4.28 0.28
C CYS A 38 2.28 -5.07 -0.30
N PRO A 39 2.72 -4.80 -1.55
CA PRO A 39 3.83 -5.51 -2.17
C PRO A 39 5.16 -5.27 -1.43
N ASN A 40 5.31 -4.09 -0.84
CA ASN A 40 6.50 -3.69 -0.07
C ASN A 40 6.34 -3.97 1.43
N ASN A 41 5.45 -4.90 1.84
CA ASN A 41 5.27 -5.23 3.24
C ASN A 41 6.50 -6.03 3.73
N PRO A 42 7.27 -5.53 4.71
CA PRO A 42 8.46 -6.22 5.22
C PRO A 42 8.13 -7.61 5.80
N ARG A 43 6.87 -7.86 6.21
CA ARG A 43 6.43 -9.19 6.65
C ARG A 43 6.31 -10.18 5.49
N ASN A 44 5.87 -9.75 4.32
CA ASN A 44 5.77 -10.61 3.13
C ASN A 44 7.15 -10.87 2.51
N GLU A 45 8.05 -9.89 2.51
CA GLU A 45 9.43 -10.10 2.06
C GLU A 45 10.16 -11.17 2.87
N ARG A 46 10.04 -11.15 4.21
CA ARG A 46 10.62 -12.22 5.05
C ARG A 46 10.07 -13.59 4.68
N GLN A 47 8.75 -13.70 4.50
CA GLN A 47 8.13 -14.96 4.11
C GLN A 47 8.56 -15.42 2.71
N LEU A 48 8.71 -14.48 1.76
CA LEU A 48 9.20 -14.78 0.42
C LEU A 48 10.67 -15.24 0.47
N HIS A 49 11.53 -14.57 1.22
CA HIS A 49 12.93 -14.95 1.41
C HIS A 49 13.08 -16.32 2.07
N ASP A 50 12.28 -16.61 3.10
CA ASP A 50 12.26 -17.93 3.74
C ASP A 50 11.77 -19.03 2.78
N ARG A 51 10.74 -18.76 1.96
CA ARG A 51 10.26 -19.69 0.92
C ARG A 51 11.32 -19.92 -0.17
N LEU A 52 11.97 -18.85 -0.65
CA LEU A 52 13.03 -18.93 -1.65
C LEU A 52 14.23 -19.73 -1.14
N ARG A 53 14.63 -19.57 0.13
CA ARG A 53 15.65 -20.42 0.74
C ARG A 53 15.26 -21.90 0.77
N LYS A 54 13.97 -22.20 1.00
CA LYS A 54 13.48 -23.57 1.13
C LYS A 54 13.34 -24.30 -0.22
N LEU A 55 13.14 -23.56 -1.31
CA LEU A 55 13.09 -24.08 -2.68
C LEU A 55 14.46 -24.37 -3.30
N GLY A 56 15.54 -23.79 -2.75
CA GLY A 56 16.91 -24.00 -3.21
C GLY A 56 17.65 -25.18 -2.56
N ARG A 57 16.94 -26.08 -1.86
CA ARG A 57 17.49 -27.29 -1.23
C ARG A 57 16.90 -28.53 -1.89
#